data_AF-A0A916FCC9-F1
#
_entry.id   AF-A0A916FCC9-F1
#
_cell.length_a   1.000
_cell.length_b   1.000
_cell.length_c   1.000
_cell.angle_alpha   90.00
_cell.angle_beta   90.00
_cell.angle_gamma   90.00
#
_symmetry.space_group_name_H-M   'P 1'
#
loop_
_entity.id
_entity.type
_entity.pdbx_description
1 polymer ?
#
loop_
_entity_poly.entity_id
_entity_poly.type
_entity_poly.pdbx_seq_one_letter_code
_entity_poly.pdbx_strand_id
1 'polypeptide(L)'
;MLKPIIWKSLMCLSLALLAACSTVPAPLSTPLPTSTARPTSTLLPTPTPVPASTSEHIPTPLSARPQIREDYAQALNLDRQAYPRIDGSTSTEPLQVQILCTLYELYCPWLKRSESNAAAELTPLMIMENGDWHGLDRSALPITDHTGTHTAHLNLINGEADLILEARLPSADEVQVAQEKKVELETTVIALDAFVFLTHADNPVDSLSLQQIRDIYSGQLTNWSQVGGLDLPITPYQREENSGSQELMEALVMHDLPFVKADDLIAYTMAGPFNALNDNPTKFPMGDTRKAWPQGDVSGIAYTVYYYERNIAPRYENIKVLAVEGVRPTQVTIAERTYPLVSEVYVVVRAGTPADSATIRLRDWLASKGEYRNDGQRTVEQSGYVPYQELP
;
A
#
# COMPACT_ATOMS: atom_id res chain seq x y z
N MET A 1 25.40 22.15 -29.37
CA MET A 1 26.78 21.69 -29.10
C MET A 1 26.87 21.31 -27.63
N LEU A 2 26.68 20.04 -27.30
CA LEU A 2 26.78 19.50 -25.94
C LEU A 2 28.06 18.68 -25.83
N LYS A 3 28.81 18.85 -24.73
CA LYS A 3 29.94 17.99 -24.34
C LYS A 3 29.58 17.29 -23.01
N PRO A 4 29.88 15.99 -22.85
CA PRO A 4 29.63 15.24 -21.63
C PRO A 4 30.84 15.31 -20.68
N ILE A 5 30.60 15.23 -19.37
CA ILE A 5 31.65 15.09 -18.35
C ILE A 5 31.57 13.71 -17.71
N ILE A 6 32.75 13.11 -17.60
CA ILE A 6 33.10 11.71 -17.42
C ILE A 6 33.30 11.38 -15.94
N TRP A 7 32.91 10.15 -15.57
CA TRP A 7 33.22 9.44 -14.33
C TRP A 7 34.73 9.29 -14.07
N LYS A 8 35.16 9.39 -12.80
CA LYS A 8 36.40 8.77 -12.31
C LYS A 8 36.25 8.21 -10.89
N SER A 9 36.48 6.91 -10.80
CA SER A 9 36.68 6.09 -9.60
C SER A 9 37.95 6.48 -8.83
N LEU A 10 37.97 6.22 -7.52
CA LEU A 10 39.21 5.92 -6.78
C LEU A 10 38.93 4.94 -5.63
N MET A 11 39.46 3.72 -5.77
CA MET A 11 39.77 2.78 -4.69
C MET A 11 41.14 3.15 -4.08
N CYS A 12 41.29 3.00 -2.76
CA CYS A 12 42.50 2.55 -2.05
C CYS A 12 42.18 2.42 -0.55
N LEU A 13 42.11 1.20 0.00
CA LEU A 13 43.20 0.44 0.65
C LEU A 13 43.52 0.89 2.09
N SER A 14 43.18 0.05 3.07
CA SER A 14 44.07 -0.24 4.21
C SER A 14 43.62 -1.52 4.93
N LEU A 15 44.57 -2.44 5.05
CA LEU A 15 44.49 -3.77 5.65
C LEU A 15 45.02 -3.74 7.10
N ALA A 16 44.60 -4.74 7.87
CA ALA A 16 45.24 -5.33 9.08
C ALA A 16 44.88 -4.71 10.46
N LEU A 17 44.80 -5.44 11.58
CA LEU A 17 45.63 -6.54 12.11
C LEU A 17 44.95 -7.22 13.35
N LEU A 18 45.22 -8.53 13.59
CA LEU A 18 45.07 -9.41 14.79
C LEU A 18 43.72 -9.54 15.55
N ALA A 19 43.13 -10.72 15.79
CA ALA A 19 43.57 -11.99 16.42
C ALA A 19 43.69 -11.95 17.97
N ALA A 20 42.75 -12.59 18.69
CA ALA A 20 43.01 -13.44 19.88
C ALA A 20 41.72 -14.04 20.50
N CYS A 21 41.82 -15.34 20.84
CA CYS A 21 41.24 -16.06 21.99
C CYS A 21 39.70 -16.18 22.13
N SER A 22 39.09 -17.33 21.81
CA SER A 22 38.99 -18.57 22.62
C SER A 22 38.02 -18.47 23.81
N THR A 23 36.83 -19.08 23.69
CA THR A 23 36.38 -20.31 24.39
C THR A 23 34.86 -20.33 24.48
N VAL A 24 34.27 -21.36 23.87
CA VAL A 24 32.85 -21.75 23.98
C VAL A 24 32.66 -22.57 25.26
N PRO A 25 31.55 -22.37 25.99
CA PRO A 25 30.92 -23.46 26.73
C PRO A 25 29.55 -23.80 26.12
N ALA A 26 29.38 -25.09 25.80
CA ALA A 26 28.14 -25.74 25.39
C ALA A 26 27.22 -25.99 26.61
N PRO A 27 25.95 -26.41 26.39
CA PRO A 27 24.83 -26.12 27.28
C PRO A 27 24.71 -27.11 28.45
N LEU A 28 24.14 -26.65 29.56
CA LEU A 28 23.74 -27.50 30.68
C LEU A 28 22.37 -28.11 30.42
N SER A 29 22.38 -29.41 30.16
CA SER A 29 21.23 -30.30 30.14
C SER A 29 20.79 -30.64 31.56
N THR A 30 19.52 -30.43 31.90
CA THR A 30 18.89 -31.04 33.09
C THR A 30 17.67 -31.87 32.69
N PRO A 31 17.45 -33.04 33.33
CA PRO A 31 16.62 -34.11 32.79
C PRO A 31 15.12 -33.93 33.08
N LEU A 32 14.31 -34.47 32.17
CA LEU A 32 12.88 -34.73 32.37
C LEU A 32 12.65 -35.78 33.47
N PRO A 33 11.71 -35.57 34.40
CA PRO A 33 11.15 -36.65 35.19
C PRO A 33 9.90 -37.23 34.52
N THR A 34 9.93 -38.54 34.28
CA THR A 34 8.80 -39.37 33.87
C THR A 34 7.92 -39.80 35.05
N SER A 35 6.61 -39.66 34.84
CA SER A 35 5.53 -40.61 35.20
C SER A 35 5.14 -40.82 36.67
N THR A 36 3.90 -40.48 37.01
CA THR A 36 2.78 -41.39 37.38
C THR A 36 1.83 -40.72 38.38
N ALA A 37 0.58 -40.48 37.95
CA ALA A 37 -0.66 -40.60 38.75
C ALA A 37 -1.82 -39.88 38.01
N ARG A 38 -2.84 -40.64 37.65
CA ARG A 38 -4.08 -40.18 37.03
C ARG A 38 -5.11 -39.95 38.15
N PRO A 39 -5.70 -38.74 38.31
CA PRO A 39 -6.94 -38.59 39.05
C PRO A 39 -8.12 -38.42 38.08
N THR A 40 -9.09 -39.30 38.28
CA THR A 40 -10.54 -39.22 38.03
C THR A 40 -11.10 -37.91 37.46
N SER A 41 -11.79 -38.08 36.33
CA SER A 41 -12.77 -37.17 35.70
C SER A 41 -13.82 -36.65 36.69
N THR A 42 -13.74 -35.36 37.03
CA THR A 42 -14.85 -34.57 37.55
C THR A 42 -15.41 -33.71 36.42
N LEU A 43 -16.69 -33.92 36.11
CA LEU A 43 -17.46 -33.18 35.11
C LEU A 43 -17.47 -31.68 35.44
N LEU A 44 -17.01 -30.85 34.51
CA LEU A 44 -17.21 -29.40 34.56
C LEU A 44 -18.72 -29.10 34.41
N PRO A 45 -19.28 -28.14 35.17
CA PRO A 45 -20.67 -27.76 35.02
C PRO A 45 -20.90 -27.11 33.64
N THR A 46 -21.94 -27.57 32.96
CA THR A 46 -22.46 -26.96 31.72
C THR A 46 -22.71 -25.46 31.90
N PRO A 47 -22.32 -24.60 30.95
CA PRO A 47 -22.64 -23.18 31.02
C PRO A 47 -24.16 -22.99 30.98
N THR A 48 -24.67 -22.21 31.92
CA THR A 48 -26.06 -21.74 31.97
C THR A 48 -26.40 -21.00 30.66
N PRO A 49 -27.57 -21.23 30.06
CA PRO A 49 -27.98 -20.48 28.88
C PRO A 49 -28.18 -19.01 29.28
N VAL A 50 -27.49 -18.11 28.57
CA VAL A 50 -27.75 -16.67 28.62
C VAL A 50 -29.19 -16.45 28.13
N PRO A 51 -30.06 -15.73 28.88
CA PRO A 51 -31.40 -15.46 28.41
C PRO A 51 -31.35 -14.65 27.11
N ALA A 52 -32.06 -15.14 26.10
CA ALA A 52 -32.24 -14.44 24.84
C ALA A 52 -32.86 -13.06 25.10
N SER A 53 -32.10 -11.99 24.89
CA SER A 53 -32.65 -10.64 24.87
C SER A 53 -33.46 -10.48 23.58
N THR A 54 -34.76 -10.71 23.67
CA THR A 54 -35.71 -10.22 22.68
C THR A 54 -35.83 -8.71 22.86
N SER A 55 -34.98 -7.98 22.16
CA SER A 55 -35.20 -6.60 21.77
C SER A 55 -34.59 -6.46 20.39
N GLU A 56 -35.43 -6.63 19.38
CA GLU A 56 -35.17 -6.05 18.05
C GLU A 56 -35.05 -4.54 18.23
N HIS A 57 -33.85 -4.06 18.56
CA HIS A 57 -33.46 -2.71 18.21
C HIS A 57 -33.34 -2.70 16.70
N ILE A 58 -34.46 -2.40 16.03
CA ILE A 58 -34.41 -1.82 14.69
C ILE A 58 -33.59 -0.54 14.88
N PRO A 59 -32.37 -0.43 14.31
CA PRO A 59 -31.61 0.79 14.41
C PRO A 59 -32.48 1.93 13.90
N THR A 60 -32.63 2.99 14.69
CA THR A 60 -33.21 4.23 14.20
C THR A 60 -32.44 4.61 12.94
N PRO A 61 -33.10 4.98 11.82
CA PRO A 61 -32.39 5.44 10.63
C PRO A 61 -31.43 6.55 11.06
N LEU A 62 -30.15 6.45 10.68
CA LEU A 62 -29.12 7.48 10.86
C LEU A 62 -29.77 8.87 10.74
N SER A 63 -29.85 9.61 11.85
CA SER A 63 -30.88 10.64 12.02
C SER A 63 -30.69 11.89 11.14
N ALA A 64 -29.53 12.03 10.51
CA ALA A 64 -29.32 12.88 9.33
C ALA A 64 -28.09 12.37 8.56
N ARG A 65 -28.08 12.47 7.23
CA ARG A 65 -26.86 12.25 6.46
C ARG A 65 -25.77 13.23 6.98
N PRO A 66 -24.52 12.77 7.17
CA PRO A 66 -23.43 13.66 7.53
C PRO A 66 -23.36 14.83 6.54
N GLN A 67 -23.12 16.03 7.05
CA GLN A 67 -22.95 17.21 6.22
C GLN A 67 -21.47 17.55 6.13
N ILE A 68 -21.05 18.01 4.95
CA ILE A 68 -19.72 18.60 4.81
C ILE A 68 -19.65 19.79 5.79
N ARG A 69 -18.54 19.93 6.52
CA ARG A 69 -18.35 21.09 7.37
C ARG A 69 -18.50 22.37 6.54
N GLU A 70 -19.20 23.34 7.09
CA GLU A 70 -19.58 24.56 6.36
C GLU A 70 -18.36 25.32 5.81
N ASP A 71 -17.25 25.32 6.54
CA ASP A 71 -16.00 25.95 6.09
C ASP A 71 -15.41 25.27 4.85
N TYR A 72 -15.35 23.94 4.82
CA TYR A 72 -14.94 23.21 3.62
C TYR A 72 -15.97 23.27 2.50
N ALA A 73 -17.26 23.24 2.81
CA ALA A 73 -18.31 23.36 1.81
C ALA A 73 -18.18 24.68 1.03
N GLN A 74 -17.94 25.78 1.73
CA GLN A 74 -17.70 27.08 1.13
C GLN A 74 -16.34 27.15 0.42
N ALA A 75 -15.26 26.69 1.07
CA ALA A 75 -13.90 26.79 0.53
C ALA A 75 -13.70 25.97 -0.75
N LEU A 76 -14.29 24.77 -0.78
CA LEU A 76 -14.18 23.81 -1.87
C LEU A 76 -15.35 23.90 -2.85
N ASN A 77 -16.30 24.81 -2.65
CA ASN A 77 -17.49 24.95 -3.49
C ASN A 77 -18.30 23.64 -3.60
N LEU A 78 -18.41 22.93 -2.48
CA LEU A 78 -19.15 21.67 -2.34
C LEU A 78 -20.56 21.97 -1.84
N ASP A 79 -21.43 22.53 -2.70
CA ASP A 79 -22.88 22.53 -2.41
C ASP A 79 -23.36 21.06 -2.34
N ARG A 80 -24.42 20.79 -1.56
CA ARG A 80 -24.91 19.47 -1.12
C ARG A 80 -25.22 18.46 -2.24
N GLN A 81 -25.02 18.81 -3.51
CA GLN A 81 -25.26 17.96 -4.68
C GLN A 81 -24.09 17.85 -5.67
N ALA A 82 -22.95 18.53 -5.48
CA ALA A 82 -21.86 18.54 -6.48
C ALA A 82 -20.49 18.16 -5.90
N TYR A 83 -20.43 17.10 -5.08
CA TYR A 83 -19.16 16.45 -4.77
C TYR A 83 -18.56 15.86 -6.07
N PRO A 84 -17.27 16.08 -6.39
CA PRO A 84 -16.67 15.53 -7.60
C PRO A 84 -16.76 14.00 -7.63
N ARG A 85 -17.00 13.41 -8.80
CA ARG A 85 -16.85 11.95 -8.97
C ARG A 85 -15.36 11.63 -8.93
N ILE A 86 -14.93 10.94 -7.87
CA ILE A 86 -13.54 10.55 -7.66
C ILE A 86 -13.40 9.07 -7.99
N ASP A 87 -12.42 8.75 -8.85
CA ASP A 87 -11.94 7.38 -9.07
C ASP A 87 -10.45 7.28 -8.72
N GLY A 88 -9.82 6.11 -8.85
CA GLY A 88 -8.37 6.01 -8.74
C GLY A 88 -7.82 4.59 -8.66
N SER A 89 -6.50 4.53 -8.51
CA SER A 89 -5.75 3.33 -8.16
C SER A 89 -6.29 2.66 -6.88
N THR A 90 -6.25 1.33 -6.81
CA THR A 90 -6.62 0.59 -5.58
C THR A 90 -5.81 1.04 -4.36
N SER A 91 -4.55 1.45 -4.56
CA SER A 91 -3.70 1.96 -3.48
C SER A 91 -4.18 3.30 -2.91
N THR A 92 -4.95 4.10 -3.65
CA THR A 92 -5.39 5.43 -3.23
C THR A 92 -6.77 5.45 -2.56
N GLU A 93 -7.49 4.32 -2.49
CA GLU A 93 -8.74 4.19 -1.72
C GLU A 93 -8.63 4.77 -0.29
N PRO A 94 -7.57 4.49 0.49
CA PRO A 94 -7.36 5.05 1.82
C PRO A 94 -7.38 6.58 1.85
N LEU A 95 -6.77 7.22 0.85
CA LEU A 95 -6.78 8.67 0.71
C LEU A 95 -8.18 9.16 0.35
N GLN A 96 -8.91 8.48 -0.54
CA GLN A 96 -10.30 8.82 -0.85
C GLN A 96 -11.18 8.78 0.40
N VAL A 97 -11.05 7.73 1.22
CA VAL A 97 -11.77 7.59 2.49
C VAL A 97 -11.37 8.72 3.44
N GLN A 98 -10.08 8.99 3.60
CA GLN A 98 -9.61 10.03 4.54
C GLN A 98 -10.04 11.45 4.12
N ILE A 99 -10.17 11.71 2.81
CA ILE A 99 -10.78 12.94 2.29
C ILE A 99 -12.21 13.07 2.84
N LEU A 100 -13.04 12.03 2.67
CA LEU A 100 -14.41 12.04 3.21
C LEU A 100 -14.41 12.24 4.73
N CYS A 101 -13.53 11.55 5.45
CA CYS A 101 -13.43 11.69 6.91
C CYS A 101 -13.13 13.13 7.35
N THR A 102 -12.24 13.80 6.62
CA THR A 102 -11.87 15.18 6.90
C THR A 102 -13.02 16.14 6.57
N LEU A 103 -13.63 15.98 5.40
CA LEU A 103 -14.68 16.90 4.92
C LEU A 103 -15.98 16.79 5.72
N TYR A 104 -16.31 15.59 6.21
CA TYR A 104 -17.56 15.29 6.92
C TYR A 104 -17.38 15.14 8.44
N GLU A 105 -16.18 15.42 9.00
CA GLU A 105 -15.86 15.23 10.42
C GLU A 105 -16.11 13.81 10.95
N LEU A 106 -15.81 12.82 10.11
CA LEU A 106 -16.03 11.42 10.45
C LEU A 106 -14.81 10.86 11.16
N TYR A 107 -15.06 9.96 12.12
CA TYR A 107 -14.01 9.22 12.75
C TYR A 107 -13.73 7.95 11.95
N CYS A 108 -12.50 7.87 11.42
CA CYS A 108 -12.06 6.79 10.55
C CYS A 108 -10.80 6.12 11.14
N PRO A 109 -10.97 5.30 12.19
CA PRO A 109 -9.85 4.58 12.74
C PRO A 109 -9.37 3.52 11.75
N TRP A 110 -8.06 3.32 11.73
CA TRP A 110 -7.46 2.08 11.22
C TRP A 110 -7.84 0.95 12.17
N LEU A 111 -8.90 0.19 11.86
CA LEU A 111 -9.21 -1.01 12.63
C LEU A 111 -8.61 -2.23 11.96
N LYS A 112 -8.12 -3.07 12.85
CA LYS A 112 -7.75 -4.44 12.59
C LYS A 112 -9.04 -5.23 12.34
N ARG A 113 -9.33 -5.61 11.09
CA ARG A 113 -10.39 -6.59 10.81
C ARG A 113 -10.07 -7.88 11.59
N SER A 114 -11.11 -8.58 12.06
CA SER A 114 -11.00 -9.77 12.92
C SER A 114 -10.02 -10.81 12.36
N GLU A 115 -9.54 -11.72 13.21
CA GLU A 115 -8.50 -12.75 12.98
C GLU A 115 -8.62 -13.61 11.69
N SER A 116 -9.70 -13.46 10.91
CA SER A 116 -9.97 -14.16 9.66
C SER A 116 -9.54 -13.43 8.37
N ASN A 117 -9.23 -12.13 8.40
CA ASN A 117 -9.01 -11.35 7.17
C ASN A 117 -7.64 -10.63 7.17
N ALA A 118 -6.86 -10.90 6.12
CA ALA A 118 -5.65 -10.18 5.74
C ALA A 118 -5.98 -8.73 5.34
N ALA A 119 -5.03 -7.81 5.55
CA ALA A 119 -5.12 -6.35 5.40
C ALA A 119 -5.84 -5.61 6.54
N ALA A 120 -5.14 -4.67 7.18
CA ALA A 120 -5.84 -3.58 7.89
C ALA A 120 -6.48 -2.67 6.85
N GLU A 121 -7.77 -2.43 6.98
CA GLU A 121 -8.54 -1.54 6.11
C GLU A 121 -8.96 -0.32 6.94
N LEU A 122 -9.11 0.84 6.31
CA LEU A 122 -9.90 1.92 6.90
C LEU A 122 -11.34 1.40 7.05
N THR A 123 -11.71 1.15 8.30
CA THR A 123 -12.99 0.54 8.69
C THR A 123 -14.18 1.49 8.58
N PRO A 124 -15.45 1.01 8.76
CA PRO A 124 -16.64 1.78 8.42
C PRO A 124 -16.56 3.17 9.01
N LEU A 125 -16.83 4.16 8.17
CA LEU A 125 -16.95 5.56 8.57
C LEU A 125 -17.87 5.62 9.80
N MET A 126 -17.36 6.10 10.94
CA MET A 126 -18.13 6.17 12.17
C MET A 126 -18.53 7.61 12.46
N ILE A 127 -19.77 7.78 12.90
CA ILE A 127 -20.25 9.05 13.47
C ILE A 127 -20.50 8.87 14.96
N MET A 128 -20.24 9.93 15.71
CA MET A 128 -20.63 10.01 17.11
C MET A 128 -22.00 10.67 17.20
N GLU A 129 -22.98 9.96 17.74
CA GLU A 129 -24.33 10.48 17.97
C GLU A 129 -24.74 10.17 19.41
N ASN A 130 -25.17 11.19 20.17
CA ASN A 130 -25.61 11.05 21.57
C ASN A 130 -24.60 10.35 22.51
N GLY A 131 -23.30 10.38 22.19
CA GLY A 131 -22.24 9.75 22.98
C GLY A 131 -21.87 8.33 22.57
N ASP A 132 -22.56 7.76 21.57
CA ASP A 132 -22.30 6.43 21.02
C ASP A 132 -21.77 6.50 19.58
N TRP A 133 -20.94 5.51 19.20
CA TRP A 133 -20.40 5.39 17.85
C TRP A 133 -21.31 4.52 16.98
N HIS A 134 -21.75 5.06 15.84
CA HIS A 134 -22.58 4.37 14.87
C HIS A 134 -21.84 4.21 13.55
N GLY A 135 -21.91 3.00 12.96
CA GLY A 135 -21.41 2.77 11.61
C GLY A 135 -22.29 3.46 10.57
N LEU A 136 -21.67 4.18 9.64
CA LEU A 136 -22.35 4.76 8.49
C LEU A 136 -22.44 3.75 7.35
N ASP A 137 -23.60 3.73 6.69
CA ASP A 137 -23.72 3.13 5.37
C ASP A 137 -22.95 3.98 4.34
N ARG A 138 -22.06 3.37 3.56
CA ARG A 138 -21.30 4.04 2.49
C ARG A 138 -22.22 4.67 1.45
N SER A 139 -23.45 4.17 1.29
CA SER A 139 -24.47 4.78 0.40
C SER A 139 -24.92 6.19 0.85
N ALA A 140 -24.61 6.59 2.09
CA ALA A 140 -24.94 7.90 2.63
C ALA A 140 -23.91 8.99 2.27
N LEU A 141 -22.76 8.61 1.73
CA LEU A 141 -21.70 9.53 1.29
C LEU A 141 -21.58 9.51 -0.25
N PRO A 142 -20.94 10.53 -0.86
CA PRO A 142 -20.54 10.47 -2.26
C PRO A 142 -19.73 9.18 -2.50
N ILE A 143 -20.13 8.42 -3.51
CA ILE A 143 -19.41 7.20 -3.89
C ILE A 143 -18.06 7.64 -4.46
N THR A 144 -16.98 7.15 -3.85
CA THR A 144 -15.64 7.20 -4.43
C THR A 144 -15.35 5.81 -4.99
N ASP A 145 -15.08 5.75 -6.29
CA ASP A 145 -14.74 4.52 -6.97
C ASP A 145 -13.21 4.30 -6.90
N HIS A 146 -12.78 3.05 -6.98
CA HIS A 146 -11.36 2.68 -7.08
C HIS A 146 -11.22 1.53 -8.07
N THR A 147 -11.56 1.82 -9.32
CA THR A 147 -11.70 0.82 -10.39
C THR A 147 -10.37 0.23 -10.86
N GLY A 148 -9.26 0.66 -10.26
CA GLY A 148 -7.90 0.28 -10.62
C GLY A 148 -7.30 1.32 -11.56
N THR A 149 -5.97 1.39 -11.55
CA THR A 149 -5.18 2.45 -12.21
C THR A 149 -5.57 2.64 -13.68
N HIS A 150 -5.64 1.56 -14.45
CA HIS A 150 -5.99 1.64 -15.87
C HIS A 150 -7.44 2.10 -16.10
N THR A 151 -8.39 1.47 -15.43
CA THR A 151 -9.81 1.79 -15.57
C THR A 151 -10.11 3.22 -15.14
N ALA A 152 -9.49 3.72 -14.07
CA ALA A 152 -9.67 5.08 -13.57
C ALA A 152 -9.21 6.13 -14.59
N HIS A 153 -8.07 5.92 -15.28
CA HIS A 153 -7.64 6.79 -16.38
C HIS A 153 -8.65 6.80 -17.52
N LEU A 154 -9.16 5.63 -17.93
CA LEU A 154 -10.20 5.54 -18.96
C LEU A 154 -11.48 6.27 -18.53
N ASN A 155 -11.91 6.10 -17.29
CA ASN A 155 -13.09 6.77 -16.73
C ASN A 155 -12.92 8.29 -16.74
N LEU A 156 -11.74 8.81 -16.39
CA LEU A 156 -11.44 10.25 -16.47
C LEU A 156 -11.50 10.75 -17.92
N ILE A 157 -10.86 10.03 -18.85
CA ILE A 157 -10.85 10.38 -20.28
C ILE A 157 -12.28 10.37 -20.84
N ASN A 158 -13.12 9.43 -20.40
CA ASN A 158 -14.50 9.26 -20.88
C ASN A 158 -15.50 10.27 -20.30
N GLY A 159 -15.11 11.06 -19.29
CA GLY A 159 -16.07 11.94 -18.60
C GLY A 159 -16.86 11.25 -17.47
N GLU A 160 -16.48 10.03 -17.10
CA GLU A 160 -17.14 9.21 -16.07
C GLU A 160 -16.64 9.55 -14.67
N ALA A 161 -15.38 9.98 -14.55
CA ALA A 161 -14.82 10.62 -13.35
C ALA A 161 -14.55 12.11 -13.60
N ASP A 162 -14.57 12.91 -12.53
CA ASP A 162 -14.21 14.34 -12.56
C ASP A 162 -12.75 14.56 -12.16
N LEU A 163 -12.22 13.72 -11.27
CA LEU A 163 -10.80 13.61 -10.94
C LEU A 163 -10.45 12.18 -10.56
N ILE A 164 -9.17 11.83 -10.68
CA ILE A 164 -8.65 10.55 -10.21
C ILE A 164 -7.44 10.72 -9.30
N LEU A 165 -7.28 9.80 -8.36
CA LEU A 165 -6.11 9.72 -7.48
C LEU A 165 -5.21 8.55 -7.91
N GLU A 166 -3.99 8.85 -8.36
CA GLU A 166 -3.13 7.86 -9.01
C GLU A 166 -1.74 7.79 -8.42
N ALA A 167 -1.19 6.58 -8.30
CA ALA A 167 0.17 6.36 -7.80
C ALA A 167 1.26 6.43 -8.89
N ARG A 168 0.87 6.76 -10.13
CA ARG A 168 1.75 6.96 -11.28
C ARG A 168 1.16 7.97 -12.26
N LEU A 169 1.99 8.40 -13.21
CA LEU A 169 1.51 9.13 -14.39
C LEU A 169 0.76 8.18 -15.35
N PRO A 170 -0.04 8.72 -16.29
CA PRO A 170 -0.69 7.91 -17.31
C PRO A 170 0.31 7.09 -18.13
N SER A 171 -0.03 5.84 -18.43
CA SER A 171 0.76 4.93 -19.26
C SER A 171 0.71 5.34 -20.74
N ALA A 172 1.57 4.76 -21.58
CA ALA A 172 1.65 5.13 -23.00
C ALA A 172 0.33 4.85 -23.76
N ASP A 173 -0.32 3.74 -23.45
CA ASP A 173 -1.62 3.32 -23.97
C ASP A 173 -2.76 4.24 -23.49
N GLU A 174 -2.75 4.67 -22.21
CA GLU A 174 -3.72 5.65 -21.71
C GLU A 174 -3.54 7.03 -22.36
N VAL A 175 -2.29 7.47 -22.54
CA VAL A 175 -1.96 8.70 -23.27
C VAL A 175 -2.46 8.62 -24.71
N GLN A 176 -2.28 7.48 -25.38
CA GLN A 176 -2.79 7.27 -26.73
C GLN A 176 -4.31 7.39 -26.79
N VAL A 177 -5.03 6.74 -25.87
CA VAL A 177 -6.50 6.83 -25.79
C VAL A 177 -6.96 8.29 -25.55
N ALA A 178 -6.26 9.02 -24.68
CA ALA A 178 -6.53 10.43 -24.42
C ALA A 178 -6.35 11.29 -25.70
N GLN A 179 -5.28 11.06 -26.46
CA GLN A 179 -5.02 11.74 -27.74
C GLN A 179 -6.09 11.44 -28.79
N GLU A 180 -6.50 10.17 -28.94
CA GLU A 180 -7.56 9.75 -29.87
C GLU A 180 -8.89 10.44 -29.53
N LYS A 181 -9.16 10.63 -28.24
CA LYS A 181 -10.35 11.34 -27.73
C LYS A 181 -10.20 12.85 -27.65
N LYS A 182 -9.02 13.39 -27.99
CA LYS A 182 -8.68 14.82 -27.89
C LYS A 182 -8.90 15.38 -26.48
N VAL A 183 -8.59 14.56 -25.48
CA VAL A 183 -8.59 14.93 -24.07
C VAL A 183 -7.15 15.10 -23.64
N GLU A 184 -6.85 16.26 -23.04
CA GLU A 184 -5.57 16.49 -22.37
C GLU A 184 -5.75 16.28 -20.87
N LEU A 185 -4.76 15.68 -20.22
CA LEU A 185 -4.78 15.37 -18.78
C LEU A 185 -3.77 16.28 -18.06
N GLU A 186 -4.20 16.87 -16.95
CA GLU A 186 -3.35 17.65 -16.05
C GLU A 186 -3.09 16.86 -14.78
N THR A 187 -1.82 16.67 -14.43
CA THR A 187 -1.38 15.92 -13.24
C THR A 187 -0.80 16.88 -12.20
N THR A 188 -1.23 16.75 -10.94
CA THR A 188 -0.70 17.53 -9.80
C THR A 188 -0.22 16.58 -8.71
N VAL A 189 1.06 16.69 -8.33
CA VAL A 189 1.60 15.91 -7.22
C VAL A 189 0.97 16.37 -5.90
N ILE A 190 0.50 15.42 -5.11
CA ILE A 190 -0.15 15.67 -3.82
C ILE A 190 0.46 14.89 -2.65
N ALA A 191 1.17 13.80 -2.94
CA ALA A 191 1.84 13.00 -1.93
C ALA A 191 3.04 12.26 -2.53
N LEU A 192 3.85 11.68 -1.63
CA LEU A 192 4.92 10.75 -1.94
C LEU A 192 4.59 9.37 -1.36
N ASP A 193 5.06 8.35 -2.07
CA ASP A 193 5.09 6.96 -1.63
C ASP A 193 6.46 6.37 -2.05
N ALA A 194 6.66 5.08 -1.85
CA ALA A 194 7.82 4.39 -2.40
C ALA A 194 7.45 3.02 -2.92
N PHE A 195 8.11 2.60 -3.99
CA PHE A 195 8.02 1.25 -4.49
C PHE A 195 9.05 0.37 -3.77
N VAL A 196 8.57 -0.67 -3.09
CA VAL A 196 9.36 -1.45 -2.13
C VAL A 196 9.37 -2.93 -2.47
N PHE A 197 10.46 -3.60 -2.09
CA PHE A 197 10.64 -5.03 -2.28
C PHE A 197 10.53 -5.77 -0.95
N LEU A 198 9.85 -6.91 -1.01
CA LEU A 198 9.51 -7.75 0.13
C LEU A 198 10.18 -9.11 -0.03
N THR A 199 10.62 -9.68 1.10
CA THR A 199 11.06 -11.07 1.19
C THR A 199 10.63 -11.65 2.53
N HIS A 200 10.71 -12.96 2.68
CA HIS A 200 10.56 -13.61 3.97
C HIS A 200 11.60 -13.13 5.01
N ALA A 201 11.21 -13.04 6.27
CA ALA A 201 12.06 -12.57 7.37
C ALA A 201 13.30 -13.47 7.58
N ASP A 202 13.15 -14.79 7.41
CA ASP A 202 14.25 -15.77 7.49
C ASP A 202 15.24 -15.71 6.31
N ASN A 203 14.93 -14.98 5.24
CA ASN A 203 15.92 -14.73 4.19
C ASN A 203 16.97 -13.74 4.73
N PRO A 204 18.27 -14.06 4.78
CA PRO A 204 19.26 -13.20 5.40
C PRO A 204 19.63 -11.96 4.59
N VAL A 205 19.19 -11.85 3.34
CA VAL A 205 19.44 -10.65 2.53
C VAL A 205 18.62 -9.48 3.05
N ASP A 206 19.30 -8.36 3.33
CA ASP A 206 18.66 -7.14 3.85
C ASP A 206 18.67 -5.97 2.85
N SER A 207 19.49 -6.05 1.80
CA SER A 207 19.56 -5.04 0.77
C SER A 207 19.92 -5.63 -0.59
N LEU A 208 19.36 -5.05 -1.63
CA LEU A 208 19.72 -5.29 -3.02
C LEU A 208 20.03 -3.97 -3.72
N SER A 209 20.97 -4.00 -4.67
CA SER A 209 21.10 -2.93 -5.68
C SER A 209 19.97 -3.02 -6.70
N LEU A 210 19.68 -1.92 -7.38
CA LEU A 210 18.72 -1.88 -8.50
C LEU A 210 19.13 -2.85 -9.61
N GLN A 211 20.43 -2.99 -9.86
CA GLN A 211 20.91 -3.94 -10.85
C GLN A 211 20.61 -5.39 -10.44
N GLN A 212 20.84 -5.76 -9.18
CA GLN A 212 20.49 -7.10 -8.70
C GLN A 212 19.00 -7.37 -8.79
N ILE A 213 18.15 -6.39 -8.49
CA ILE A 213 16.70 -6.53 -8.65
C ILE A 213 16.34 -6.80 -10.12
N ARG A 214 16.88 -6.02 -11.07
CA ARG A 214 16.66 -6.25 -12.51
C ARG A 214 17.16 -7.62 -12.96
N ASP A 215 18.32 -8.03 -12.48
CA ASP A 215 18.91 -9.32 -12.83
C ASP A 215 18.07 -10.48 -12.28
N ILE A 216 17.49 -10.33 -11.09
CA ILE A 216 16.53 -11.30 -10.52
C ILE A 216 15.28 -11.39 -11.38
N TYR A 217 14.63 -10.26 -11.67
CA TYR A 217 13.37 -10.23 -12.39
C TYR A 217 13.50 -10.49 -13.89
N SER A 218 14.71 -10.43 -14.47
CA SER A 218 15.02 -10.90 -15.83
C SER A 218 15.52 -12.35 -15.90
N GLY A 219 15.73 -12.99 -14.75
CA GLY A 219 16.20 -14.38 -14.65
C GLY A 219 17.71 -14.57 -14.85
N GLN A 220 18.50 -13.49 -14.81
CA GLN A 220 19.97 -13.54 -14.83
C GLN A 220 20.56 -13.96 -13.46
N LEU A 221 19.94 -13.51 -12.36
CA LEU A 221 20.21 -13.99 -11.00
C LEU A 221 19.09 -14.92 -10.57
N THR A 222 19.43 -16.16 -10.26
CA THR A 222 18.44 -17.23 -10.02
C THR A 222 18.62 -17.91 -8.67
N ASN A 223 19.66 -17.58 -7.90
CA ASN A 223 19.92 -18.13 -6.58
C ASN A 223 20.39 -17.04 -5.59
N TRP A 224 19.84 -17.06 -4.39
CA TRP A 224 20.11 -16.08 -3.34
C TRP A 224 21.58 -16.03 -2.92
N SER A 225 22.34 -17.13 -3.03
CA SER A 225 23.77 -17.17 -2.74
C SER A 225 24.59 -16.22 -3.64
N GLN A 226 24.08 -15.87 -4.82
CA GLN A 226 24.72 -14.91 -5.73
C GLN A 226 24.68 -13.47 -5.21
N VAL A 227 23.82 -13.19 -4.23
CA VAL A 227 23.63 -11.87 -3.61
C VAL A 227 23.87 -11.91 -2.09
N GLY A 228 24.59 -12.94 -1.61
CA GLY A 228 24.95 -13.09 -0.20
C GLY A 228 23.88 -13.73 0.69
N GLY A 229 22.86 -14.34 0.09
CA GLY A 229 21.79 -15.06 0.77
C GLY A 229 22.07 -16.56 0.97
N LEU A 230 21.01 -17.30 1.27
CA LEU A 230 21.04 -18.76 1.38
C LEU A 230 21.27 -19.41 -0.01
N ASP A 231 21.78 -20.64 -0.04
CA ASP A 231 21.81 -21.44 -1.27
C ASP A 231 20.40 -21.97 -1.58
N LEU A 232 19.55 -21.07 -2.07
CA LEU A 232 18.16 -21.31 -2.43
C LEU A 232 17.87 -20.65 -3.79
N PRO A 233 17.05 -21.28 -4.64
CA PRO A 233 16.56 -20.63 -5.85
C PRO A 233 15.82 -19.32 -5.49
N ILE A 234 15.74 -18.39 -6.42
CA ILE A 234 14.95 -17.16 -6.25
C ILE A 234 13.62 -17.35 -6.96
N THR A 235 12.52 -17.04 -6.27
CA THR A 235 11.17 -17.02 -6.84
C THR A 235 10.71 -15.56 -7.00
N PRO A 236 10.86 -14.95 -8.20
CA PRO A 236 10.49 -13.55 -8.44
C PRO A 236 9.00 -13.42 -8.72
N TYR A 237 8.27 -13.03 -7.69
CA TYR A 237 6.82 -12.86 -7.73
C TYR A 237 6.41 -11.61 -8.49
N GLN A 238 5.55 -11.82 -9.49
CA GLN A 238 5.07 -10.79 -10.42
C GLN A 238 3.56 -10.58 -10.31
N ARG A 239 3.09 -9.45 -10.85
CA ARG A 239 1.72 -8.96 -10.77
C ARG A 239 1.06 -8.96 -12.16
N GLU A 240 -0.28 -8.98 -12.20
CA GLU A 240 -1.03 -8.89 -13.45
C GLU A 240 -0.68 -7.63 -14.24
N GLU A 241 -0.63 -7.76 -15.56
CA GLU A 241 -0.47 -6.64 -16.50
C GLU A 241 -1.55 -5.57 -16.21
N ASN A 242 -1.19 -4.29 -16.35
CA ASN A 242 -2.04 -3.13 -16.04
C ASN A 242 -2.48 -3.00 -14.57
N SER A 243 -1.87 -3.77 -13.66
CA SER A 243 -1.98 -3.47 -12.23
C SER A 243 -0.98 -2.38 -11.85
N GLY A 244 -1.39 -1.43 -11.00
CA GLY A 244 -0.55 -0.27 -10.66
C GLY A 244 0.85 -0.63 -10.15
N SER A 245 1.00 -1.71 -9.38
CA SER A 245 2.32 -2.18 -8.92
C SER A 245 3.16 -2.87 -10.00
N GLN A 246 2.52 -3.57 -10.96
CA GLN A 246 3.22 -4.11 -12.13
C GLN A 246 3.74 -2.98 -13.01
N GLU A 247 2.90 -1.98 -13.26
CA GLU A 247 3.30 -0.83 -14.08
C GLU A 247 4.37 0.03 -13.40
N LEU A 248 4.36 0.14 -12.07
CA LEU A 248 5.47 0.75 -11.33
C LEU A 248 6.76 -0.07 -11.45
N MET A 249 6.68 -1.41 -11.44
CA MET A 249 7.83 -2.28 -11.66
C MET A 249 8.43 -2.06 -13.06
N GLU A 250 7.59 -1.97 -14.08
CA GLU A 250 7.98 -1.66 -15.45
C GLU A 250 8.59 -0.25 -15.55
N ALA A 251 7.89 0.77 -15.05
CA ALA A 251 8.30 2.16 -15.22
C ALA A 251 9.55 2.54 -14.41
N LEU A 252 9.69 2.05 -13.17
CA LEU A 252 10.74 2.48 -12.25
C LEU A 252 11.95 1.55 -12.21
N VAL A 253 11.76 0.26 -12.53
CA VAL A 253 12.79 -0.77 -12.30
C VAL A 253 13.23 -1.40 -13.60
N MET A 254 12.32 -2.06 -14.32
CA MET A 254 12.68 -2.87 -15.47
C MET A 254 12.88 -2.05 -16.75
N HIS A 255 12.15 -0.96 -16.92
CA HIS A 255 12.04 -0.23 -18.18
C HIS A 255 11.75 -1.22 -19.32
N ASP A 256 12.59 -1.26 -20.36
CA ASP A 256 12.43 -2.16 -21.50
C ASP A 256 13.06 -3.56 -21.29
N LEU A 257 13.54 -3.88 -20.09
CA LEU A 257 14.13 -5.20 -19.82
C LEU A 257 13.03 -6.27 -19.76
N PRO A 258 13.23 -7.43 -20.42
CA PRO A 258 12.25 -8.50 -20.36
C PRO A 258 12.18 -9.11 -18.96
N PHE A 259 10.97 -9.41 -18.52
CA PHE A 259 10.74 -10.20 -17.32
C PHE A 259 11.03 -11.68 -17.58
N VAL A 260 11.51 -12.38 -16.55
CA VAL A 260 11.46 -13.84 -16.50
C VAL A 260 10.00 -14.26 -16.59
N LYS A 261 9.75 -15.34 -17.33
CA LYS A 261 8.39 -15.86 -17.45
C LYS A 261 7.89 -16.29 -16.07
N ALA A 262 6.89 -15.59 -15.53
CA ALA A 262 6.18 -16.03 -14.35
C ALA A 262 5.17 -17.11 -14.77
N ASP A 263 5.33 -18.32 -14.26
CA ASP A 263 4.38 -19.41 -14.51
C ASP A 263 3.03 -19.17 -13.79
N ASP A 264 3.02 -18.32 -12.75
CA ASP A 264 1.84 -17.89 -12.01
C ASP A 264 1.99 -16.44 -11.54
N LEU A 265 1.04 -15.57 -11.90
CA LEU A 265 0.98 -14.18 -11.43
C LEU A 265 0.32 -14.14 -10.04
N ILE A 266 0.86 -13.31 -9.16
CA ILE A 266 0.51 -13.33 -7.74
C ILE A 266 -0.57 -12.34 -7.44
N ALA A 267 -1.77 -12.91 -7.50
CA ALA A 267 -3.06 -12.43 -7.02
C ALA A 267 -3.62 -11.19 -7.72
N TYR A 268 -4.93 -11.10 -7.74
CA TYR A 268 -5.68 -9.97 -8.29
C TYR A 268 -5.69 -8.74 -7.39
N THR A 269 -5.09 -8.82 -6.18
CA THR A 269 -5.19 -7.79 -5.14
C THR A 269 -3.84 -7.41 -4.55
N MET A 270 -3.71 -6.20 -4.01
CA MET A 270 -2.48 -5.70 -3.37
C MET A 270 -2.00 -6.50 -2.14
N ALA A 271 -2.84 -7.39 -1.59
CA ALA A 271 -2.44 -8.33 -0.54
C ALA A 271 -1.65 -9.56 -1.08
N GLY A 272 -1.70 -9.79 -2.40
CA GLY A 272 -1.04 -10.91 -3.08
C GLY A 272 0.45 -11.09 -2.73
N PRO A 273 1.29 -10.05 -2.94
CA PRO A 273 2.71 -10.08 -2.61
C PRO A 273 3.00 -10.59 -1.19
N PHE A 274 2.21 -10.15 -0.20
CA PHE A 274 2.38 -10.59 1.18
C PHE A 274 1.95 -12.03 1.40
N ASN A 275 0.80 -12.41 0.84
CA ASN A 275 0.28 -13.76 0.98
C ASN A 275 1.22 -14.81 0.35
N ALA A 276 1.91 -14.46 -0.73
CA ALA A 276 2.87 -15.37 -1.37
C ALA A 276 4.12 -15.64 -0.52
N LEU A 277 4.51 -14.68 0.31
CA LEU A 277 5.69 -14.80 1.19
C LEU A 277 5.32 -15.35 2.58
N ASN A 278 4.07 -15.23 3.02
CA ASN A 278 3.69 -15.55 4.41
C ASN A 278 3.66 -17.07 4.72
N ASP A 279 4.02 -17.46 5.95
CA ASP A 279 3.98 -18.83 6.49
C ASP A 279 2.56 -19.38 6.59
N ASN A 280 1.60 -18.47 6.81
CA ASN A 280 0.18 -18.78 6.93
C ASN A 280 -0.59 -17.97 5.89
N PRO A 281 -0.48 -18.29 4.58
CA PRO A 281 -1.27 -17.64 3.55
C PRO A 281 -2.72 -17.76 3.99
N THR A 282 -3.41 -16.63 4.16
CA THR A 282 -4.79 -16.64 4.67
C THR A 282 -5.58 -17.69 3.91
N LYS A 283 -6.34 -18.52 4.63
CA LYS A 283 -7.15 -19.64 4.11
C LYS A 283 -8.21 -19.26 3.05
N PHE A 284 -8.12 -18.07 2.47
CA PHE A 284 -9.02 -17.55 1.45
C PHE A 284 -8.27 -17.26 0.15
N PRO A 285 -8.45 -18.10 -0.86
CA PRO A 285 -8.01 -17.80 -2.21
C PRO A 285 -8.97 -16.76 -2.81
N MET A 286 -8.58 -15.49 -2.83
CA MET A 286 -9.18 -14.47 -3.71
C MET A 286 -8.51 -14.60 -5.09
N GLY A 287 -8.84 -15.69 -5.80
CA GLY A 287 -8.20 -16.14 -7.04
C GLY A 287 -8.18 -17.67 -7.12
N ASP A 288 -7.95 -18.25 -8.30
CA ASP A 288 -8.03 -19.69 -8.57
C ASP A 288 -7.46 -20.59 -7.44
N THR A 289 -8.34 -21.40 -6.83
CA THR A 289 -8.08 -22.25 -5.67
C THR A 289 -7.23 -23.49 -5.97
N ARG A 290 -6.73 -23.62 -7.21
CA ARG A 290 -6.02 -24.83 -7.68
C ARG A 290 -4.55 -24.91 -7.27
N LYS A 291 -3.95 -23.85 -6.72
CA LYS A 291 -2.58 -23.90 -6.18
C LYS A 291 -2.58 -23.57 -4.70
N ALA A 292 -2.24 -24.56 -3.88
CA ALA A 292 -1.84 -24.31 -2.50
C ALA A 292 -0.59 -23.44 -2.54
N TRP A 293 -0.68 -22.22 -1.99
CA TRP A 293 0.48 -21.38 -1.76
C TRP A 293 1.48 -22.18 -0.89
N PRO A 294 2.78 -22.17 -1.22
CA PRO A 294 3.78 -22.74 -0.31
C PRO A 294 3.60 -22.12 1.08
N GLN A 295 3.62 -22.96 2.12
CA GLN A 295 3.70 -22.45 3.49
C GLN A 295 5.04 -21.73 3.62
N GLY A 296 5.04 -20.39 3.63
CA GLY A 296 6.24 -19.59 3.87
C GLY A 296 7.28 -19.71 2.78
N ASP A 297 7.31 -18.78 1.83
CA ASP A 297 8.31 -18.82 0.78
C ASP A 297 9.55 -17.99 1.14
N VAL A 298 10.52 -18.62 1.81
CA VAL A 298 11.85 -18.04 2.10
C VAL A 298 12.62 -17.69 0.83
N SER A 299 12.30 -18.36 -0.28
CA SER A 299 12.94 -18.19 -1.58
C SER A 299 12.33 -17.03 -2.39
N GLY A 300 11.18 -16.52 -1.96
CA GLY A 300 10.39 -15.55 -2.69
C GLY A 300 10.89 -14.11 -2.53
N ILE A 301 10.77 -13.34 -3.61
CA ILE A 301 10.85 -11.87 -3.60
C ILE A 301 9.63 -11.32 -4.29
N ALA A 302 8.97 -10.34 -3.66
CA ALA A 302 7.81 -9.66 -4.21
C ALA A 302 7.99 -8.13 -4.12
N TYR A 303 7.05 -7.36 -4.66
CA TYR A 303 7.04 -5.91 -4.57
C TYR A 303 5.64 -5.35 -4.29
N THR A 304 5.61 -4.15 -3.73
CA THR A 304 4.39 -3.39 -3.43
C THR A 304 4.75 -1.91 -3.25
N VAL A 305 3.81 -1.10 -2.77
CA VAL A 305 4.06 0.28 -2.37
C VAL A 305 4.19 0.40 -0.84
N TYR A 306 5.03 1.32 -0.37
CA TYR A 306 5.41 1.50 1.05
C TYR A 306 4.20 1.75 1.93
N TYR A 307 3.26 2.57 1.46
CA TYR A 307 1.98 2.76 2.12
C TYR A 307 1.30 1.43 2.52
N TYR A 308 1.24 0.47 1.59
CA TYR A 308 0.59 -0.83 1.79
C TYR A 308 1.35 -1.68 2.82
N GLU A 309 2.67 -1.68 2.75
CA GLU A 309 3.50 -2.35 3.75
C GLU A 309 3.27 -1.82 5.16
N ARG A 310 3.35 -0.50 5.31
CA ARG A 310 3.33 0.14 6.62
C ARG A 310 1.98 0.08 7.31
N ASN A 311 0.90 0.34 6.58
CA ASN A 311 -0.42 0.58 7.18
C ASN A 311 -1.33 -0.64 7.07
N ILE A 312 -1.19 -1.42 6.00
CA ILE A 312 -2.10 -2.53 5.70
C ILE A 312 -1.50 -3.89 6.11
N ALA A 313 -0.20 -4.06 5.93
CA ALA A 313 0.53 -5.30 6.16
C ALA A 313 1.40 -5.41 7.43
N PRO A 314 1.33 -4.56 8.48
CA PRO A 314 2.22 -4.67 9.65
C PRO A 314 1.96 -5.92 10.54
N ARG A 315 1.19 -6.90 10.04
CA ARG A 315 0.84 -8.15 10.70
C ARG A 315 1.52 -9.38 10.10
N TYR A 316 2.19 -9.25 8.96
CA TYR A 316 2.99 -10.34 8.43
C TYR A 316 4.34 -10.33 9.16
N GLU A 317 4.36 -10.90 10.37
CA GLU A 317 5.53 -10.94 11.26
C GLU A 317 6.76 -11.58 10.60
N ASN A 318 6.53 -12.41 9.58
CA ASN A 318 7.54 -13.14 8.83
C ASN A 318 7.86 -12.51 7.47
N ILE A 319 7.46 -11.26 7.21
CA ILE A 319 7.81 -10.52 5.98
C ILE A 319 8.63 -9.30 6.36
N LYS A 320 9.68 -9.04 5.57
CA LYS A 320 10.51 -7.85 5.73
C LYS A 320 10.67 -7.10 4.42
N VAL A 321 10.89 -5.79 4.55
CA VAL A 321 11.23 -4.89 3.44
C VAL A 321 12.74 -4.86 3.23
N LEU A 322 13.16 -5.00 1.98
CA LEU A 322 14.55 -4.87 1.56
C LEU A 322 14.93 -3.39 1.39
N ALA A 323 16.14 -3.04 1.82
CA ALA A 323 16.75 -1.79 1.43
C ALA A 323 17.16 -1.83 -0.05
N VAL A 324 17.01 -0.72 -0.76
CA VAL A 324 17.45 -0.59 -2.16
C VAL A 324 18.63 0.36 -2.20
N GLU A 325 19.74 -0.07 -2.79
CA GLU A 325 21.02 0.66 -2.76
C GLU A 325 21.47 1.00 -1.31
N GLY A 326 21.22 0.09 -0.37
CA GLY A 326 21.52 0.28 1.05
C GLY A 326 20.60 1.24 1.80
N VAL A 327 19.62 1.87 1.14
CA VAL A 327 18.68 2.80 1.77
C VAL A 327 17.36 2.09 2.08
N ARG A 328 16.90 2.15 3.33
CA ARG A 328 15.58 1.61 3.73
C ARG A 328 14.47 2.61 3.41
N PRO A 329 13.28 2.17 2.97
CA PRO A 329 12.14 3.05 2.80
C PRO A 329 11.59 3.43 4.19
N THR A 330 11.64 4.72 4.50
CA THR A 330 11.06 5.34 5.69
C THR A 330 10.37 6.63 5.29
N GLN A 331 9.44 7.13 6.10
CA GLN A 331 8.83 8.44 5.84
C GLN A 331 9.87 9.55 5.61
N VAL A 332 10.99 9.53 6.35
CA VAL A 332 12.10 10.49 6.21
C VAL A 332 12.80 10.34 4.87
N THR A 333 13.27 9.13 4.55
CA THR A 333 14.01 8.89 3.29
C THR A 333 13.15 9.07 2.05
N ILE A 334 11.83 8.90 2.17
CA ILE A 334 10.85 9.15 1.11
C ILE A 334 10.64 10.66 0.95
N ALA A 335 10.40 11.39 2.05
CA ALA A 335 10.23 12.84 2.02
C ALA A 335 11.46 13.56 1.46
N GLU A 336 12.66 13.11 1.86
CA GLU A 336 13.95 13.63 1.39
C GLU A 336 14.36 13.13 0.00
N ARG A 337 13.62 12.18 -0.58
CA ARG A 337 13.93 11.52 -1.87
C ARG A 337 15.33 10.88 -1.90
N THR A 338 15.79 10.40 -0.74
CA THR A 338 17.04 9.65 -0.62
C THR A 338 16.86 8.15 -0.86
N TYR A 339 15.64 7.64 -0.69
CA TYR A 339 15.29 6.30 -1.16
C TYR A 339 15.18 6.31 -2.71
N PRO A 340 15.79 5.34 -3.43
CA PRO A 340 15.95 5.44 -4.88
C PRO A 340 14.66 5.20 -5.69
N LEU A 341 13.63 4.64 -5.07
CA LEU A 341 12.37 4.28 -5.73
C LEU A 341 11.17 5.02 -5.11
N VAL A 342 11.34 6.32 -4.84
CA VAL A 342 10.22 7.18 -4.45
C VAL A 342 9.29 7.36 -5.65
N SER A 343 8.00 7.18 -5.41
CA SER A 343 6.95 7.45 -6.36
C SER A 343 6.11 8.64 -5.90
N GLU A 344 5.55 9.35 -6.87
CA GLU A 344 4.65 10.47 -6.61
C GLU A 344 3.20 9.99 -6.74
N VAL A 345 2.33 10.55 -5.90
CA VAL A 345 0.88 10.35 -5.98
C VAL A 345 0.26 11.62 -6.51
N TYR A 346 -0.64 11.47 -7.47
CA TYR A 346 -1.19 12.55 -8.27
C TYR A 346 -2.69 12.67 -8.07
N VAL A 347 -3.16 13.90 -8.13
CA VAL A 347 -4.51 14.19 -8.62
C VAL A 347 -4.41 14.40 -10.13
N VAL A 348 -5.22 13.70 -10.90
CA VAL A 348 -5.32 13.88 -12.36
C VAL A 348 -6.71 14.40 -12.71
N VAL A 349 -6.76 15.44 -13.54
CA VAL A 349 -8.00 16.06 -14.04
C VAL A 349 -7.91 16.25 -15.56
N ARG A 350 -9.05 16.45 -16.22
CA ARG A 350 -9.05 16.88 -17.64
C ARG A 350 -8.63 18.35 -17.73
N ALA A 351 -7.77 18.67 -18.69
CA ALA A 351 -7.42 20.05 -19.01
C ALA A 351 -8.68 20.85 -19.37
N GLY A 352 -8.70 22.12 -18.97
CA GLY A 352 -9.87 23.00 -19.17
C GLY A 352 -11.02 22.78 -18.18
N THR A 353 -10.84 21.93 -17.16
CA THR A 353 -11.77 21.88 -16.02
C THR A 353 -11.87 23.27 -15.36
N PRO A 354 -13.09 23.82 -15.12
CA PRO A 354 -13.24 25.19 -14.61
C PRO A 354 -12.47 25.43 -13.30
N ALA A 355 -11.70 26.52 -13.24
CA ALA A 355 -10.83 26.83 -12.10
C ALA A 355 -11.56 27.04 -10.77
N ASP A 356 -12.85 27.41 -10.82
CA ASP A 356 -13.72 27.62 -9.67
C ASP A 356 -14.54 26.38 -9.28
N SER A 357 -14.43 25.28 -10.05
CA SER A 357 -15.12 24.02 -9.78
C SER A 357 -14.64 23.35 -8.49
N ALA A 358 -15.51 22.53 -7.89
CA ALA A 358 -15.15 21.71 -6.74
C ALA A 358 -13.97 20.77 -7.02
N THR A 359 -13.87 20.26 -8.24
CA THR A 359 -12.77 19.42 -8.71
C THR A 359 -11.42 20.11 -8.56
N ILE A 360 -11.29 21.33 -9.09
CA ILE A 360 -10.03 22.08 -9.05
C ILE A 360 -9.72 22.55 -7.62
N ARG A 361 -10.73 22.96 -6.87
CA ARG A 361 -10.55 23.35 -5.47
C ARG A 361 -10.11 22.18 -4.59
N LEU A 362 -10.65 20.98 -4.79
CA LEU A 362 -10.23 19.78 -4.07
C LEU A 362 -8.80 19.37 -4.43
N ARG A 363 -8.44 19.41 -5.72
CA ARG A 363 -7.05 19.23 -6.18
C ARG A 363 -6.11 20.20 -5.47
N ASP A 364 -6.46 21.48 -5.48
CA ASP A 364 -5.62 22.53 -4.89
C ASP A 364 -5.52 22.39 -3.37
N TRP A 365 -6.60 22.00 -2.69
CA TRP A 365 -6.58 21.69 -1.26
C TRP A 365 -5.65 20.51 -0.93
N LEU A 366 -5.72 19.41 -1.69
CA LEU A 366 -4.80 18.26 -1.57
C LEU A 366 -3.36 18.61 -1.89
N ALA A 367 -3.13 19.55 -2.82
CA ALA A 367 -1.81 20.08 -3.14
C ALA A 367 -1.36 21.19 -2.18
N SER A 368 -2.09 21.41 -1.07
CA SER A 368 -1.80 22.42 -0.07
C SER A 368 -1.66 23.83 -0.64
N LYS A 369 -2.51 24.17 -1.60
CA LYS A 369 -2.72 25.52 -2.15
C LYS A 369 -3.95 26.17 -1.48
N GLY A 370 -4.00 27.49 -1.47
CA GLY A 370 -5.15 28.26 -0.93
C GLY A 370 -5.10 28.54 0.58
N GLU A 371 -6.27 28.73 1.20
CA GLU A 371 -6.46 29.20 2.59
C GLU A 371 -6.30 28.08 3.64
N TYR A 372 -6.51 26.82 3.24
CA TYR A 372 -6.50 25.63 4.12
C TYR A 372 -5.30 24.70 3.86
N ARG A 373 -4.13 25.26 3.53
CA ARG A 373 -2.95 24.50 3.06
C ARG A 373 -2.56 23.33 3.97
N ASN A 374 -2.74 23.48 5.27
CA ASN A 374 -2.29 22.47 6.22
C ASN A 374 -3.25 21.29 6.38
N ASP A 375 -4.53 21.46 6.03
CA ASP A 375 -5.53 20.42 6.25
C ASP A 375 -5.46 19.33 5.19
N GLY A 376 -5.32 19.70 3.90
CA GLY A 376 -5.17 18.71 2.83
C GLY A 376 -3.91 17.85 2.97
N GLN A 377 -2.76 18.45 3.27
CA GLN A 377 -1.52 17.71 3.56
C GLN A 377 -1.65 16.84 4.84
N ARG A 378 -2.40 17.29 5.85
CA ARG A 378 -2.68 16.46 7.04
C ARG A 378 -3.57 15.28 6.69
N THR A 379 -4.57 15.45 5.82
CA THR A 379 -5.39 14.35 5.29
C THR A 379 -4.52 13.34 4.54
N VAL A 380 -3.59 13.81 3.72
CA VAL A 380 -2.59 12.95 3.05
C VAL A 380 -1.78 12.16 4.07
N GLU A 381 -1.24 12.82 5.10
CA GLU A 381 -0.48 12.15 6.16
C GLU A 381 -1.31 11.09 6.91
N GLN A 382 -2.55 11.43 7.28
CA GLN A 382 -3.47 10.54 8.00
C GLN A 382 -3.89 9.32 7.18
N SER A 383 -3.93 9.46 5.85
CA SER A 383 -4.19 8.34 4.95
C SER A 383 -3.02 7.36 4.87
N GLY A 384 -1.84 7.71 5.40
CA GLY A 384 -0.65 6.87 5.45
C GLY A 384 0.40 7.17 4.39
N TYR A 385 0.10 8.07 3.45
CA TYR A 385 1.07 8.60 2.48
C TYR A 385 2.02 9.61 3.12
N VAL A 386 3.16 9.85 2.46
CA VAL A 386 4.11 10.89 2.88
C VAL A 386 3.66 12.23 2.29
N PRO A 387 3.42 13.28 3.09
CA PRO A 387 3.02 14.58 2.58
C PRO A 387 4.03 15.14 1.57
N TYR A 388 3.52 15.72 0.49
CA TYR A 388 4.36 16.37 -0.51
C TYR A 388 4.87 17.71 0.03
N GLN A 389 6.18 17.91 -0.08
CA GLN A 389 6.84 19.19 0.11
C GLN A 389 7.73 19.44 -1.10
N GLU A 390 7.63 20.65 -1.67
CA GLU A 390 8.61 21.11 -2.65
C GLU A 390 9.96 21.21 -1.94
N LEU A 391 10.97 20.50 -2.47
CA LEU A 391 12.33 20.66 -1.99
C LEU A 391 12.88 22.02 -2.49
N PRO A 392 13.62 22.75 -1.64
CA PRO A 392 14.11 24.10 -1.92
C PRO A 392 15.16 24.18 -3.05
#